data_AF-A0A3P5XRP6-F1
#
_entry.id   AF-A0A3P5XRP6-F1
#
_cell.length_a   1.000
_cell.length_b   1.000
_cell.length_c   1.000
_cell.angle_alpha   90.00
_cell.angle_beta   90.00
_cell.angle_gamma   90.00
#
_symmetry.space_group_name_H-M   'P 1'
#
loop_
_entity.id
_entity.type
_entity.pdbx_description
1 polymer ?
#
loop_
_entity_poly.entity_id
_entity_poly.type
_entity_poly.pdbx_seq_one_letter_code
_entity_poly.pdbx_strand_id
1 'polypeptide(L)' 'MTSKITIKDIAREVGISVTTVSYVLNQRNDQKISEETCNKVLHISNLLNYTPNQAA' A
#
# COMPACT_ATOMS: atom_id res chain seq x y z
N MET A 1 -6.26 -14.22 17.93
CA MET A 1 -5.88 -12.81 17.75
C MET A 1 -5.83 -12.56 16.25
N THR A 2 -6.76 -11.79 15.70
CA THR A 2 -6.90 -11.58 14.26
C THR A 2 -5.93 -10.50 13.83
N SER A 3 -4.73 -10.88 13.42
CA SER A 3 -3.73 -9.94 12.89
C SER A 3 -4.23 -9.38 11.56
N LYS A 4 -4.94 -8.24 11.62
CA LYS A 4 -5.27 -7.46 10.43
C LYS A 4 -3.96 -6.96 9.83
N ILE A 5 -3.72 -7.30 8.56
CA ILE A 5 -2.63 -6.70 7.81
C ILE A 5 -2.86 -5.20 7.77
N THR A 6 -1.83 -4.45 8.13
CA THR A 6 -1.86 -2.99 8.13
C THR A 6 -1.05 -2.43 6.96
N ILE A 7 -1.28 -1.17 6.61
CA ILE A 7 -0.42 -0.46 5.63
C ILE A 7 1.06 -0.46 6.02
N LYS A 8 1.38 -0.61 7.32
CA LYS A 8 2.76 -0.69 7.81
C LYS A 8 3.43 -2.00 7.38
N ASP A 9 2.69 -3.10 7.38
CA ASP A 9 3.21 -4.39 6.92
C ASP A 9 3.51 -4.33 5.42
N ILE A 10 2.58 -3.81 4.61
CA ILE A 10 2.78 -3.60 3.17
C ILE A 10 4.00 -2.72 2.90
N ALA A 11 4.13 -1.61 3.64
CA ALA A 11 5.28 -0.72 3.51
C ALA A 11 6.60 -1.41 3.81
N ARG A 12 6.63 -2.25 4.86
CA ARG A 12 7.79 -3.03 5.25
C ARG A 12 8.15 -4.10 4.21
N GLU A 13 7.16 -4.72 3.58
CA GLU A 13 7.39 -5.76 2.57
C GLU A 13 7.89 -5.19 1.24
N VAL A 14 7.33 -4.04 0.83
CA VAL A 14 7.76 -3.34 -0.39
C VAL A 14 9.10 -2.60 -0.16
N GLY A 15 9.46 -2.33 1.09
CA GLY A 15 10.67 -1.58 1.44
C GLY A 15 10.54 -0.06 1.21
N ILE A 16 9.33 0.47 1.31
CA ILE A 16 9.04 1.90 1.14
C ILE A 16 8.40 2.49 2.40
N SER A 17 8.29 3.82 2.44
CA SER A 17 7.67 4.49 3.57
C SER A 17 6.15 4.28 3.58
N VAL A 18 5.57 4.20 4.78
CA VAL A 18 4.12 4.07 4.99
C VAL A 18 3.35 5.24 4.35
N THR A 19 3.97 6.43 4.33
CA THR A 19 3.46 7.62 3.63
C THR A 19 3.36 7.39 2.13
N THR A 20 4.37 6.79 1.49
CA THR A 20 4.36 6.45 0.07
C THR A 20 3.24 5.45 -0.26
N VAL A 21 3.09 4.39 0.56
CA VAL A 21 1.96 3.44 0.42
C VAL A 21 0.62 4.17 0.57
N SER A 22 0.50 5.06 1.56
CA SER A 22 -0.71 5.85 1.76
C SER A 22 -1.02 6.75 0.56
N TYR A 23 -0.03 7.35 -0.08
CA TYR A 23 -0.23 8.15 -1.28
C TYR A 23 -0.65 7.30 -2.48
N VAL A 24 -0.05 6.13 -2.66
CA VAL A 24 -0.42 5.17 -3.71
C VAL A 24 -1.86 4.69 -3.52
N LEU A 25 -2.22 4.24 -2.31
CA LEU A 25 -3.56 3.78 -1.99
C LEU A 25 -4.61 4.90 -2.10
N ASN A 26 -4.25 6.13 -1.75
CA ASN A 26 -5.13 7.30 -1.85
C ASN A 26 -5.05 8.01 -3.22
N GLN A 27 -4.42 7.38 -4.21
CA GLN A 27 -4.25 7.87 -5.59
C GLN A 27 -3.78 9.34 -5.69
N ARG A 28 -2.94 9.79 -4.75
CA ARG A 28 -2.42 11.16 -4.76
C ARG A 28 -1.43 11.31 -5.92
N ASN A 29 -1.86 12.06 -6.93
CA ASN A 29 -1.05 12.45 -8.09
C ASN A 29 0.01 13.53 -7.78
N ASP A 30 0.07 13.99 -6.53
CA ASP A 30 1.00 15.05 -6.09
C ASP A 30 2.46 14.57 -6.08
N GLN A 31 2.69 13.26 -5.90
CA GLN A 31 4.01 12.65 -6.03
C GLN A 31 4.11 11.87 -7.33
N LYS A 32 5.19 12.12 -8.09
CA LYS A 32 5.64 11.24 -9.18
C LYS A 32 6.13 9.92 -8.59
N ILE A 33 5.21 9.04 -8.25
CA ILE A 33 5.51 7.66 -7.88
C ILE A 33 5.68 6.88 -9.18
N SER A 34 6.80 6.18 -9.33
CA SER A 34 7.00 5.30 -10.48
C SER A 34 5.91 4.24 -10.53
N GLU A 35 5.43 3.93 -11.74
CA GLU A 35 4.47 2.86 -11.98
C GLU A 35 4.98 1.51 -11.43
N GLU A 36 6.30 1.30 -11.43
CA GLU A 36 6.93 0.13 -10.80
C GLU A 36 6.59 0.02 -9.30
N THR A 37 6.69 1.14 -8.55
CA THR A 37 6.37 1.17 -7.13
C THR A 37 4.88 0.99 -6.90
N CYS A 38 4.04 1.61 -7.73
CA CYS A 38 2.59 1.44 -7.68
C CYS A 38 2.20 -0.03 -7.89
N ASN A 39 2.76 -0.67 -8.91
CA ASN A 39 2.54 -2.09 -9.19
C ASN A 39 3.05 -2.99 -8.07
N LYS A 40 4.24 -2.71 -7.49
CA LYS A 40 4.74 -3.45 -6.33
C LYS A 40 3.78 -3.37 -5.14
N VAL A 41 3.29 -2.16 -4.82
CA VAL A 41 2.34 -1.96 -3.72
C VAL A 41 1.03 -2.70 -3.98
N LEU A 42 0.47 -2.59 -5.19
CA LEU A 42 -0.74 -3.30 -5.59
C LEU A 42 -0.55 -4.82 -5.51
N HIS A 43 0.58 -5.33 -5.97
CA HIS A 43 0.90 -6.75 -5.96
C HIS A 43 1.00 -7.31 -4.53
N ILE A 44 1.76 -6.65 -3.66
CA ILE A 44 1.91 -7.01 -2.25
C ILE A 44 0.58 -6.86 -1.51
N SER A 45 -0.17 -5.79 -1.77
CA SER A 45 -1.51 -5.61 -1.21
C SER A 45 -2.43 -6.78 -1.56
N ASN A 46 -2.34 -7.30 -2.79
CA ASN A 46 -3.12 -8.45 -3.24
C ASN A 46 -2.66 -9.76 -2.56
N LEU A 47 -1.34 -9.99 -2.51
CA LEU A 47 -0.72 -11.15 -1.85
C LEU A 47 -1.07 -11.24 -0.37
N LEU A 48 -1.04 -10.12 0.34
CA LEU A 48 -1.36 -10.04 1.76
C LEU A 48 -2.87 -10.02 2.03
N ASN A 49 -3.70 -10.08 0.98
CA ASN A 49 -5.14 -9.91 1.08
C ASN A 49 -5.52 -8.62 1.82
N TYR A 50 -4.65 -7.60 1.73
CA TYR A 50 -4.91 -6.29 2.27
C TYR A 50 -6.02 -5.66 1.43
N THR A 51 -7.21 -5.70 1.99
CA THR A 51 -8.34 -4.96 1.46
C THR A 51 -8.27 -3.58 2.10
N PRO A 52 -7.94 -2.50 1.35
CA PRO A 52 -8.09 -1.17 1.90
C PRO A 52 -9.55 -1.06 2.35
N ASN A 53 -9.76 -0.77 3.63
CA ASN A 53 -11.08 -0.49 4.13
C ASN A 53 -11.50 0.85 3.51
N GLN A 54 -12.04 0.80 2.30
CA GLN A 54 -12.79 1.89 1.69
C GLN A 54 -14.08 2.05 2.50
N ALA A 55 -13.95 2.48 3.75
CA ALA A 55 -15.05 3.04 4.49
C ALA A 55 -15.32 4.41 3.87
N ALA A 56 -16.11 4.40 2.80
CA ALA A 56 -16.85 5.56 2.32
C ALA A 56 -17.95 5.91 3.32
#